data_AF-A0A6J4TXX3-F1
#
_entry.id   AF-A0A6J4TXX3-F1
#
_cell.length_a   1.000
_cell.length_b   1.000
_cell.length_c   1.000
_cell.angle_alpha   90.00
_cell.angle_beta   90.00
_cell.angle_gamma   90.00
#
_symmetry.space_group_name_H-M   'P 1'
#
loop_
_entity.id
_entity.type
_entity.pdbx_description
1 polymer ?
#
loop_
_entity_poly.entity_id
_entity_poly.type
_entity_poly.pdbx_seq_one_letter_code
_entity_poly.pdbx_strand_id
1 'polypeptide(L)'
;MKTRILLAATAACLAAPAAADTLKKVPATLNPAKAYILVEYKLMPNPLAGFPGSRKTMPLTSGLIFARYDPVLGDIRGLGKAKANPVPGKQAAIEPFRNRELAKAEAARLHLIEVEPDTWVVQGFGNTSFSLGSYAFRLEPG
;
A
#
# COMPACT_ATOMS: atom_id res chain seq x y z
N MET A 1 47.19 36.15 -8.64
CA MET A 1 46.49 34.88 -8.98
C MET A 1 45.07 34.96 -8.44
N LYS A 2 44.06 34.87 -9.30
CA LYS A 2 42.63 34.96 -8.93
C LYS A 2 42.09 33.53 -8.75
N THR A 3 41.81 33.15 -7.51
CA THR A 3 41.24 31.85 -7.15
C THR A 3 39.76 31.82 -7.53
N ARG A 4 39.40 31.01 -8.54
CA ARG A 4 38.01 30.75 -8.91
C ARG A 4 37.46 29.63 -8.02
N ILE A 5 36.52 29.95 -7.15
CA ILE A 5 35.75 28.95 -6.39
C ILE A 5 34.57 28.53 -7.28
N LEU A 6 34.57 27.28 -7.75
CA LEU A 6 33.40 26.64 -8.36
C LEU A 6 32.48 26.14 -7.24
N LEU A 7 31.33 26.79 -7.06
CA LEU A 7 30.21 26.21 -6.30
C LEU A 7 29.53 25.17 -7.19
N ALA A 8 29.74 23.89 -6.87
CA ALA A 8 28.93 22.80 -7.42
C ALA A 8 27.59 22.78 -6.66
N ALA A 9 26.54 23.33 -7.27
CA ALA A 9 25.18 23.21 -6.76
C ALA A 9 24.71 21.77 -6.93
N THR A 10 24.72 21.00 -5.84
CA THR A 10 24.11 19.67 -5.78
C THR A 10 22.59 19.87 -5.79
N ALA A 11 21.98 19.72 -6.95
CA ALA A 11 20.53 19.72 -7.10
C ALA A 11 19.98 18.46 -6.41
N ALA A 12 19.59 18.60 -5.15
CA ALA A 12 18.84 17.58 -4.43
C ALA A 12 17.48 17.42 -5.12
N CYS A 13 17.30 16.31 -5.84
CA CYS A 13 16.01 15.88 -6.33
C CYS A 13 15.07 15.63 -5.14
N LEU A 14 14.35 16.67 -4.73
CA LEU A 14 13.21 16.57 -3.85
C LEU A 14 12.06 15.94 -4.64
N ALA A 15 12.12 14.63 -4.84
CA ALA A 15 10.97 13.86 -5.30
C ALA A 15 9.89 13.97 -4.23
N ALA A 16 8.77 14.61 -4.57
CA ALA A 16 7.62 14.68 -3.69
C ALA A 16 7.11 13.24 -3.43
N PRO A 17 6.87 12.83 -2.18
CA PRO A 17 6.35 11.51 -1.88
C PRO A 17 4.93 11.40 -2.46
N ALA A 18 4.77 10.49 -3.43
CA ALA A 18 3.50 10.28 -4.12
C ALA A 18 2.61 9.39 -3.26
N ALA A 19 1.32 9.75 -3.18
CA ALA A 19 0.32 8.91 -2.55
C ALA A 19 0.31 7.53 -3.21
N ALA A 20 0.01 6.49 -2.43
CA ALA A 20 0.00 5.13 -2.94
C ALA A 20 -1.06 4.95 -4.03
N ASP A 21 -0.63 4.53 -5.21
CA ASP A 21 -1.52 4.30 -6.35
C ASP A 21 -1.68 2.79 -6.59
N THR A 22 -2.93 2.33 -6.61
CA THR A 22 -3.24 0.96 -7.05
C THR A 22 -3.17 0.88 -8.57
N LEU A 23 -2.28 0.05 -9.07
CA LEU A 23 -2.02 -0.10 -10.50
C LEU A 23 -3.17 -0.86 -11.18
N LYS A 24 -3.65 -0.31 -12.31
CA LYS A 24 -4.74 -0.89 -13.11
C LYS A 24 -4.25 -1.81 -14.23
N LYS A 25 -2.96 -1.75 -14.56
CA LYS A 25 -2.29 -2.53 -15.60
C LYS A 25 -0.90 -2.87 -15.09
N VAL A 26 -0.40 -4.04 -15.48
CA VAL A 26 0.98 -4.44 -15.18
C VAL A 26 1.88 -3.44 -15.90
N PRO A 27 2.69 -2.64 -15.18
CA PRO A 27 3.61 -1.72 -15.82
C PRO A 27 4.72 -2.53 -16.49
N ALA A 28 5.20 -2.06 -17.64
CA ALA A 28 6.31 -2.70 -18.33
C ALA A 28 7.62 -2.63 -17.51
N THR A 29 7.75 -1.60 -16.68
CA THR A 29 8.85 -1.38 -15.75
C THR A 29 8.33 -0.86 -14.42
N LEU A 30 8.83 -1.42 -13.31
CA LEU A 30 8.55 -0.90 -11.98
C LEU A 30 9.40 0.35 -11.73
N ASN A 31 8.90 1.28 -10.92
CA ASN A 31 9.65 2.45 -10.49
C ASN A 31 10.64 2.01 -9.39
N PRO A 32 11.97 2.12 -9.60
CA PRO A 32 12.95 1.64 -8.64
C PRO A 32 13.01 2.48 -7.36
N ALA A 33 12.39 3.66 -7.32
CA ALA A 33 12.30 4.49 -6.12
C ALA A 33 11.10 4.12 -5.24
N LYS A 34 10.20 3.25 -5.72
CA LYS A 34 8.98 2.84 -5.03
C LYS A 34 9.12 1.42 -4.51
N ALA A 35 8.23 1.07 -3.58
CA ALA A 35 8.03 -0.30 -3.17
C ALA A 35 6.62 -0.77 -3.57
N TYR A 36 6.40 -2.07 -3.56
CA TYR A 36 5.16 -2.66 -4.05
C TYR A 36 4.59 -3.71 -3.09
N ILE A 37 3.28 -3.64 -2.86
CA ILE A 37 2.52 -4.66 -2.13
C ILE A 37 1.68 -5.43 -3.14
N LEU A 38 2.00 -6.70 -3.36
CA LEU A 38 1.19 -7.63 -4.14
C LEU A 38 0.18 -8.33 -3.23
N VAL A 39 -1.10 -8.21 -3.56
CA VAL A 39 -2.19 -8.88 -2.85
C VAL A 39 -2.87 -9.86 -3.80
N GLU A 40 -2.86 -11.13 -3.42
CA GLU A 40 -3.71 -12.16 -4.02
C GLU A 40 -4.97 -12.33 -3.16
N TYR A 41 -6.12 -12.05 -3.77
CA TYR A 41 -7.41 -12.34 -3.17
C TYR A 41 -8.03 -13.57 -3.80
N LYS A 42 -8.22 -14.63 -3.01
CA LYS A 42 -8.89 -15.85 -3.45
C LYS A 42 -10.40 -15.66 -3.49
N LEU A 43 -11.00 -15.99 -4.63
CA LEU A 43 -12.44 -15.92 -4.79
C LEU A 43 -13.10 -17.00 -3.95
N MET A 44 -14.06 -16.61 -3.12
CA MET A 44 -14.89 -17.55 -2.39
C MET A 44 -16.12 -17.91 -3.20
N PRO A 45 -16.52 -19.19 -3.27
CA PRO A 45 -17.80 -19.59 -3.86
C PRO A 45 -18.95 -18.84 -3.20
N ASN A 46 -19.90 -18.38 -4.01
CA ASN A 46 -21.14 -17.82 -3.46
C ASN A 46 -22.08 -18.99 -3.11
N PRO A 47 -22.52 -19.16 -1.84
CA PRO A 47 -23.46 -20.21 -1.48
C PRO A 47 -24.82 -20.07 -2.18
N LEU A 48 -25.14 -18.87 -2.68
CA LEU A 48 -26.36 -18.59 -3.44
C LEU A 48 -26.16 -18.69 -4.96
N ALA A 49 -25.03 -19.21 -5.46
CA ALA A 49 -24.73 -19.26 -6.90
C ALA A 49 -25.78 -20.01 -7.75
N GLY A 50 -26.59 -20.88 -7.13
CA GLY A 50 -27.69 -21.59 -7.80
C GLY A 50 -28.99 -20.78 -7.98
N PHE A 51 -29.11 -19.60 -7.36
CA PHE A 51 -30.31 -18.77 -7.49
C PHE A 51 -30.23 -17.85 -8.72
N PRO A 52 -31.33 -17.67 -9.49
CA PRO A 52 -31.35 -16.77 -10.64
C PRO A 52 -30.83 -15.36 -10.30
N GLY A 53 -29.90 -14.84 -11.12
CA GLY A 53 -29.29 -13.52 -10.92
C GLY A 53 -28.13 -13.46 -9.92
N SER A 54 -27.79 -14.57 -9.25
CA SER A 54 -26.67 -14.61 -8.31
C SER A 54 -25.31 -14.69 -9.00
N ARG A 55 -24.29 -14.08 -8.39
CA ARG A 55 -22.90 -14.20 -8.83
C ARG A 55 -22.34 -15.59 -8.50
N LYS A 56 -21.40 -16.09 -9.30
CA LYS A 56 -20.69 -17.36 -9.01
C LYS A 56 -19.83 -17.30 -7.75
N THR A 57 -19.26 -16.12 -7.48
CA THR A 57 -18.35 -15.89 -6.35
C THR A 57 -18.85 -14.73 -5.49
N MET A 58 -18.48 -14.76 -4.21
CA MET A 58 -18.78 -13.68 -3.29
C MET A 58 -18.16 -12.36 -3.81
N PRO A 59 -18.92 -11.25 -3.77
CA PRO A 59 -18.36 -9.97 -4.17
C PRO A 59 -17.21 -9.57 -3.23
N LEU A 60 -16.21 -8.89 -3.80
CA LEU A 60 -15.12 -8.32 -3.05
C LEU A 60 -15.59 -7.05 -2.30
N THR A 61 -16.29 -7.24 -1.18
CA THR A 61 -16.92 -6.16 -0.40
C THR A 61 -16.01 -5.60 0.68
N SER A 62 -14.90 -6.28 0.97
CA SER A 62 -13.95 -5.91 2.01
C SER A 62 -12.54 -6.17 1.49
N GLY A 63 -11.63 -5.28 1.84
CA GLY A 63 -10.24 -5.35 1.43
C GLY A 63 -9.30 -5.18 2.61
N LEU A 64 -8.03 -5.50 2.40
CA LEU A 64 -6.98 -5.26 3.37
C LEU A 64 -6.79 -3.76 3.59
N ILE A 65 -6.32 -3.39 4.75
CA ILE A 65 -5.98 -2.02 5.06
C ILE A 65 -4.51 -2.02 5.48
N PHE A 66 -3.71 -1.18 4.83
CA PHE A 66 -2.28 -1.04 5.12
C PHE A 66 -2.01 0.30 5.76
N ALA A 67 -1.04 0.36 6.67
CA ALA A 67 -0.65 1.59 7.31
C ALA A 67 0.86 1.65 7.49
N ARG A 68 1.43 2.87 7.50
CA ARG A 68 2.85 3.05 7.85
C ARG A 68 3.03 2.95 9.35
N TYR A 69 4.01 2.17 9.75
CA TYR A 69 4.27 1.84 11.14
C TYR A 69 5.46 2.66 11.67
N ASP A 70 5.30 3.17 12.89
CA ASP A 70 6.38 3.71 13.69
C ASP A 70 6.92 2.59 14.61
N PRO A 71 8.07 1.99 14.29
CA PRO A 71 8.61 0.90 15.09
C PRO A 71 9.11 1.35 16.46
N VAL A 72 9.41 2.64 16.64
CA VAL A 72 9.91 3.20 17.91
C VAL A 72 8.76 3.39 18.88
N LEU A 73 7.65 3.95 18.40
CA LEU A 73 6.46 4.20 19.22
C LEU A 73 5.48 3.01 19.23
N GLY A 74 5.69 2.04 18.35
CA GLY A 74 4.91 0.82 18.26
C GLY A 74 3.49 1.04 17.75
N ASP A 75 3.25 2.05 16.91
CA ASP A 75 1.92 2.47 16.47
C ASP A 75 1.92 3.00 15.03
N ILE A 76 0.73 3.28 14.47
CA ILE A 76 0.57 3.82 13.12
C ILE A 76 0.95 5.30 13.09
N ARG A 77 1.82 5.68 12.15
CA ARG A 77 2.24 7.08 11.96
C ARG A 77 1.05 8.00 11.70
N GLY A 78 1.01 9.12 12.40
CA GLY A 78 -0.08 10.10 12.33
C GLY A 78 -1.34 9.72 13.12
N LEU A 79 -1.35 8.56 13.80
CA LEU A 79 -2.44 8.09 14.66
C LEU A 79 -1.91 7.69 16.04
N GLY A 80 -2.84 7.51 16.99
CA GLY A 80 -2.54 6.97 18.32
C GLY A 80 -1.33 7.62 19.00
N LYS A 81 -0.39 6.79 19.45
CA LYS A 81 0.87 7.21 20.10
C LYS A 81 1.83 7.91 19.14
N ALA A 82 1.77 7.58 17.85
CA ALA A 82 2.62 8.16 16.81
C ALA A 82 1.98 9.34 16.07
N LYS A 83 0.97 10.01 16.66
CA LYS A 83 0.29 11.16 16.07
C LYS A 83 1.24 12.32 15.71
N ALA A 84 2.30 12.51 16.51
CA ALA A 84 3.31 13.55 16.28
C ALA A 84 4.29 13.20 15.13
N ASN A 85 4.26 11.97 14.62
CA ASN A 85 5.05 11.51 13.48
C ASN A 85 4.12 11.22 12.29
N PRO A 86 3.60 12.24 11.59
CA PRO A 86 2.66 12.03 10.50
C PRO A 86 3.34 11.43 9.27
N VAL A 87 2.56 10.74 8.44
CA VAL A 87 3.01 10.33 7.11
C VAL A 87 3.37 11.57 6.24
N PRO A 88 4.45 11.51 5.44
CA PRO A 88 4.86 12.63 4.60
C PRO A 88 3.79 13.08 3.62
N GLY A 89 3.81 14.37 3.23
CA GLY A 89 3.03 14.86 2.09
C GLY A 89 1.51 14.93 2.26
N LYS A 90 1.00 15.03 3.50
CA LYS A 90 -0.45 14.99 3.82
C LYS A 90 -1.15 13.72 3.30
N GLN A 91 -0.40 12.64 3.13
CA GLN A 91 -0.97 11.34 2.78
C GLN A 91 -1.89 10.86 3.93
N ALA A 92 -2.85 10.00 3.60
CA ALA A 92 -3.62 9.33 4.64
C ALA A 92 -2.69 8.39 5.43
N ALA A 93 -2.87 8.34 6.76
CA ALA A 93 -2.14 7.41 7.62
C ALA A 93 -2.44 5.93 7.29
N ILE A 94 -3.55 5.72 6.59
CA ILE A 94 -4.11 4.44 6.23
C ILE A 94 -4.35 4.42 4.72
N GLU A 95 -3.85 3.39 4.04
CA GLU A 95 -4.14 3.08 2.65
C GLU A 95 -5.16 1.93 2.59
N PRO A 96 -6.45 2.22 2.31
CA PRO A 96 -7.42 1.17 2.12
C PRO A 96 -7.12 0.44 0.80
N PHE A 97 -7.30 -0.87 0.82
CA PHE A 97 -7.32 -1.65 -0.41
C PHE A 97 -8.37 -1.09 -1.36
N ARG A 98 -7.91 -0.68 -2.54
CA ARG A 98 -8.77 -0.22 -3.62
C ARG A 98 -9.05 -1.42 -4.50
N ASN A 99 -10.33 -1.72 -4.74
CA ASN A 99 -10.79 -2.84 -5.58
C ASN A 99 -10.47 -2.59 -7.07
N ARG A 100 -9.17 -2.50 -7.41
CA ARG A 100 -8.62 -2.33 -8.75
C ARG A 100 -7.71 -3.51 -9.01
N GLU A 101 -8.27 -4.48 -9.72
CA GLU A 101 -7.61 -5.75 -10.06
C GLU A 101 -6.55 -5.47 -11.15
N LEU A 102 -5.31 -5.86 -10.87
CA LEU A 102 -4.21 -5.86 -11.83
C LEU A 102 -4.37 -7.00 -12.84
N ALA A 103 -4.75 -8.18 -12.35
CA ALA A 103 -4.99 -9.37 -13.15
C ALA A 103 -6.12 -10.21 -12.55
N LYS A 104 -6.82 -10.95 -13.41
CA LYS A 104 -7.94 -11.81 -13.04
C LYS A 104 -7.62 -13.24 -13.44
N ALA A 105 -7.46 -14.12 -12.46
CA ALA A 105 -7.40 -15.55 -12.66
C ALA A 105 -8.78 -16.19 -12.41
N GLU A 106 -8.94 -17.48 -12.71
CA GLU A 106 -10.22 -18.16 -12.46
C GLU A 106 -10.58 -18.17 -10.95
N ALA A 107 -9.61 -18.50 -10.09
CA ALA A 107 -9.81 -18.63 -8.65
C ALA A 107 -9.36 -17.42 -7.83
N ALA A 108 -8.75 -16.40 -8.44
CA ALA A 108 -8.13 -15.31 -7.71
C ALA A 108 -8.15 -13.96 -8.46
N ARG A 109 -7.93 -12.90 -7.69
CA ARG A 109 -7.67 -11.55 -8.18
C ARG A 109 -6.35 -11.07 -7.64
N LEU A 110 -5.53 -10.50 -8.51
CA LEU A 110 -4.26 -9.91 -8.13
C LEU A 110 -4.39 -8.39 -8.12
N HIS A 111 -3.80 -7.77 -7.12
CA HIS A 111 -3.74 -6.33 -6.94
C HIS A 111 -2.32 -5.93 -6.62
N LEU A 112 -1.84 -4.83 -7.20
CA LEU A 112 -0.52 -4.29 -6.93
C LEU A 112 -0.67 -2.84 -6.50
N ILE A 113 -0.16 -2.56 -5.30
CA ILE A 113 -0.22 -1.24 -4.69
C ILE A 113 1.20 -0.69 -4.70
N GLU A 114 1.39 0.42 -5.42
CA GLU A 114 2.63 1.19 -5.35
C GLU A 114 2.62 2.02 -4.06
N VAL A 115 3.69 1.92 -3.27
CA VAL A 115 3.83 2.62 -1.99
C VAL A 115 5.24 3.20 -1.85
N GLU A 116 5.45 4.09 -0.88
CA GLU A 116 6.81 4.49 -0.51
C GLU A 116 7.49 3.39 0.32
N PRO A 117 8.80 3.16 0.11
CA PRO A 117 9.62 2.31 0.98
C PRO A 117 9.53 2.78 2.44
N ASP A 118 9.06 1.91 3.32
CA ASP A 118 8.94 2.18 4.75
C ASP A 118 8.68 0.86 5.52
N THR A 119 8.49 0.95 6.82
CA THR A 119 7.87 -0.12 7.60
C THR A 119 6.36 -0.01 7.51
N TRP A 120 5.70 -1.07 7.09
CA TRP A 120 4.26 -1.16 6.89
C TRP A 120 3.65 -2.25 7.76
N VAL A 121 2.34 -2.17 8.01
CA VAL A 121 1.59 -3.16 8.78
C VAL A 121 0.23 -3.41 8.12
N VAL A 122 -0.30 -4.63 8.28
CA VAL A 122 -1.68 -4.94 7.89
C VAL A 122 -2.63 -4.47 9.00
N GLN A 123 -3.20 -3.29 8.88
CA GLN A 123 -4.03 -2.68 9.92
C GLN A 123 -5.39 -3.36 10.09
N GLY A 124 -5.97 -3.92 9.03
CA GLY A 124 -7.28 -4.56 9.10
C GLY A 124 -7.73 -5.24 7.81
N PHE A 125 -8.92 -5.85 7.86
CA PHE A 125 -9.66 -6.35 6.69
C PHE A 125 -11.15 -6.00 6.83
N GLY A 126 -11.66 -5.18 5.92
CA GLY A 126 -13.01 -4.62 6.04
C GLY A 126 -13.17 -3.83 7.35
N ASN A 127 -14.15 -4.18 8.17
CA ASN A 127 -14.37 -3.59 9.50
C ASN A 127 -13.65 -4.34 10.63
N THR A 128 -12.77 -5.28 10.31
CA THR A 128 -12.09 -6.14 11.29
C THR A 128 -10.70 -5.61 11.59
N SER A 129 -10.41 -5.36 12.88
CA SER A 129 -9.05 -5.16 13.38
C SER A 129 -8.46 -6.48 13.84
N PHE A 130 -7.15 -6.67 13.64
CA PHE A 130 -6.46 -7.88 14.09
C PHE A 130 -6.10 -7.76 15.58
N SER A 131 -6.82 -8.49 16.44
CA SER A 131 -6.65 -8.41 17.91
C SER A 131 -5.44 -9.19 18.45
N LEU A 132 -4.86 -10.10 17.66
CA LEU A 132 -3.72 -10.95 18.07
C LEU A 132 -2.37 -10.38 17.61
N GLY A 133 -2.32 -9.09 17.32
CA GLY A 133 -1.19 -8.44 16.65
C GLY A 133 -1.32 -8.50 15.14
N SER A 134 -0.55 -7.66 14.48
CA SER A 134 -0.45 -7.61 13.02
C SER A 134 1.00 -7.72 12.60
N TYR A 135 1.22 -8.28 11.42
CA TYR A 135 2.53 -8.41 10.82
C TYR A 135 3.00 -7.05 10.31
N ALA A 136 4.03 -6.52 10.96
CA ALA A 136 4.82 -5.44 10.39
C ALA A 136 5.87 -6.03 9.44
N PHE A 137 6.09 -5.37 8.32
CA PHE A 137 7.07 -5.76 7.31
C PHE A 137 7.77 -4.52 6.76
N ARG A 138 9.06 -4.68 6.46
CA ARG A 138 9.87 -3.63 5.85
C ARG A 138 9.76 -3.76 4.34
N LEU A 139 9.42 -2.66 3.68
CA LEU A 139 9.41 -2.56 2.23
C LEU A 139 10.61 -1.73 1.78
N GLU A 140 11.43 -2.32 0.93
CA GLU A 140 12.56 -1.66 0.29
C GLU A 140 12.19 -1.22 -1.13
N PRO A 141 12.93 -0.26 -1.73
CA PRO A 141 12.71 0.13 -3.12
C PRO A 141 13.01 -1.03 -4.09
N GLY A 142 12.23 -1.11 -5.17
CA GLY A 142 12.34 -2.14 -6.22
C GLY A 142 11.19 -3.13 -6.23
#